data_AF-A0A938XDJ2-F1
#
_entry.id   AF-A0A938XDJ2-F1
#
_cell.length_a   1.000
_cell.length_b   1.000
_cell.length_c   1.000
_cell.angle_alpha   90.00
_cell.angle_beta   90.00
_cell.angle_gamma   90.00
#
_symmetry.space_group_name_H-M   'P 1'
#
loop_
_entity.id
_entity.type
_entity.pdbx_description
1 polymer ?
#
loop_
_entity_poly.entity_id
_entity_poly.type
_entity_poly.pdbx_seq_one_letter_code
_entity_poly.pdbx_strand_id
1 'polypeptide(L)'
;MIFLALKTEDGRITGKISFYCRMLGISRQGFYKYLANKDRPWKYQDLADAMKEIISEDECNDTYGRIRMYQALLLKQPEGVHIPSERT
;
A
#
# COMPACT_ATOMS: atom_id res chain seq x y z
N MET A 1 3.16 11.05 0.70
CA MET A 1 2.88 12.44 1.13
C MET A 1 2.22 12.50 2.52
N ILE A 2 2.49 11.51 3.39
CA ILE A 2 1.88 11.38 4.72
C ILE A 2 2.21 12.60 5.59
N PHE A 3 3.47 13.05 5.60
CA PHE A 3 3.87 14.25 6.33
C PHE A 3 3.05 15.50 5.95
N LEU A 4 2.84 15.73 4.65
CA LEU A 4 2.06 16.88 4.19
C LEU A 4 0.59 16.76 4.61
N ALA A 5 0.01 15.57 4.49
CA ALA A 5 -1.35 15.30 4.95
C ALA A 5 -1.51 15.55 6.46
N LEU A 6 -0.57 15.08 7.28
CA LEU A 6 -0.53 15.36 8.72
C LEU A 6 -0.44 16.86 9.02
N LYS A 7 0.42 17.60 8.32
CA LYS A 7 0.62 19.04 8.54
C LYS A 7 -0.54 19.92 8.04
N THR A 8 -1.40 19.37 7.20
CA THR A 8 -2.52 20.10 6.58
C THR A 8 -3.88 19.55 7.00
N GLU A 9 -3.92 18.61 7.95
CA GLU A 9 -5.13 17.86 8.34
C GLU A 9 -5.87 17.32 7.11
N ASP A 10 -5.17 16.52 6.31
CA ASP A 10 -5.66 15.95 5.04
C ASP A 10 -6.17 17.03 4.07
N GLY A 11 -5.54 18.21 4.08
CA GLY A 11 -5.88 19.32 3.20
C GLY A 11 -6.95 20.28 3.74
N ARG A 12 -7.44 20.10 4.98
CA ARG A 12 -8.36 21.07 5.63
C ARG A 12 -7.69 22.43 5.88
N ILE A 13 -6.40 22.45 6.20
CA ILE A 13 -5.62 23.67 6.42
C ILE A 13 -5.04 24.16 5.08
N THR A 14 -5.85 24.85 4.29
CA THR A 14 -5.50 25.29 2.92
C THR A 14 -4.33 26.28 2.86
N GLY A 15 -4.20 27.16 3.86
CA GLY A 15 -3.17 28.21 3.90
C GLY A 15 -1.73 27.71 3.95
N LYS A 16 -1.50 26.47 4.43
CA LYS A 16 -0.16 25.87 4.56
C LYS A 16 0.21 24.91 3.43
N ILE A 17 -0.75 24.48 2.62
CA ILE A 17 -0.52 23.50 1.53
C ILE A 17 0.50 24.05 0.54
N SER A 18 0.31 25.27 0.03
CA SER A 18 1.20 25.88 -0.96
C SER A 18 2.63 26.03 -0.45
N PHE A 19 2.79 26.37 0.83
CA PHE A 19 4.10 26.49 1.48
C PHE A 19 4.84 25.16 1.50
N TYR A 20 4.22 24.12 2.04
CA TYR A 20 4.86 22.81 2.14
C TYR A 20 5.05 22.14 0.78
N CYS A 21 4.12 22.31 -0.17
CA CYS A 21 4.31 21.82 -1.53
C CYS A 21 5.57 22.40 -2.18
N ARG A 22 5.80 23.71 -2.03
CA ARG A 22 7.01 24.37 -2.53
C ARG A 22 8.28 23.87 -1.82
N MET A 23 8.23 23.78 -0.49
CA MET A 23 9.35 23.31 0.33
C MET A 23 9.76 21.87 -0.02
N LEU A 24 8.80 20.99 -0.27
CA LEU A 24 9.03 19.57 -0.57
C LEU A 24 9.24 19.30 -2.07
N GLY A 25 9.20 20.32 -2.93
CA GLY A 25 9.34 20.15 -4.38
C GLY A 25 8.20 19.34 -5.03
N ILE A 26 7.00 19.37 -4.45
CA ILE A 26 5.83 18.63 -4.94
C ILE A 26 4.76 19.58 -5.48
N SER A 27 4.03 19.14 -6.51
CA SER A 27 2.92 19.93 -7.04
C SER A 27 1.69 19.83 -6.13
N ARG A 28 0.92 20.92 -6.04
CA ARG A 28 -0.38 20.94 -5.35
C ARG A 28 -1.34 19.90 -5.94
N GLN A 29 -1.32 19.75 -7.27
CA GLN A 29 -2.12 18.74 -7.97
C GLN A 29 -1.73 17.32 -7.56
N GLY A 30 -0.43 17.03 -7.44
CA GLY A 30 0.06 15.76 -6.93
C GLY A 30 -0.44 15.49 -5.51
N PHE A 31 -0.45 16.51 -4.65
CA PHE A 31 -0.98 16.38 -3.30
C PHE A 31 -2.48 16.08 -3.27
N TYR A 32 -3.31 16.80 -4.04
CA TYR A 32 -4.73 16.49 -4.11
C TYR A 32 -5.01 15.12 -4.73
N LYS A 33 -4.22 14.70 -5.72
CA LYS A 33 -4.29 13.34 -6.28
C LYS A 33 -3.93 12.29 -5.21
N TYR A 34 -2.95 12.56 -4.37
CA TYR A 34 -2.64 11.70 -3.22
C TYR A 34 -3.82 11.62 -2.25
N LEU A 35 -4.37 12.75 -1.82
CA LEU A 35 -5.51 12.77 -0.89
C LEU A 35 -6.72 11.98 -1.42
N ALA A 36 -7.03 12.12 -2.71
CA ALA A 36 -8.13 11.39 -3.35
C ALA A 36 -7.92 9.86 -3.40
N ASN A 37 -6.67 9.39 -3.30
CA ASN A 37 -6.34 7.97 -3.41
C ASN A 37 -5.79 7.37 -2.10
N LYS A 38 -5.58 8.15 -1.03
CA LYS A 38 -4.87 7.70 0.17
C LYS A 38 -5.58 6.54 0.89
N ASP A 39 -6.91 6.55 0.87
CA ASP A 39 -7.75 5.55 1.53
C ASP A 39 -8.24 4.47 0.53
N ARG A 40 -7.83 4.56 -0.73
CA ARG A 40 -8.18 3.55 -1.73
C ARG A 40 -7.20 2.38 -1.62
N PRO A 41 -7.66 1.15 -1.34
CA PRO A 41 -6.79 -0.01 -1.37
C PRO A 41 -6.18 -0.14 -2.77
N TRP A 42 -4.89 -0.42 -2.83
CA TRP A 42 -4.23 -0.70 -4.10
C TRP A 42 -4.62 -2.12 -4.57
N LYS A 43 -4.48 -2.37 -5.88
CA LYS A 43 -4.99 -3.58 -6.57
C LYS A 43 -4.70 -4.91 -5.85
N TYR A 44 -3.55 -5.06 -5.20
CA TYR A 44 -3.16 -6.32 -4.55
C TYR A 44 -3.00 -6.19 -3.03
N GLN A 45 -3.73 -5.26 -2.39
CA GLN A 45 -3.74 -5.08 -0.94
C GLN A 45 -4.10 -6.39 -0.23
N ASP A 46 -5.23 -7.00 -0.57
CA ASP A 46 -5.70 -8.23 0.07
C ASP A 46 -4.74 -9.41 -0.14
N LEU A 47 -4.11 -9.49 -1.31
CA LEU A 47 -3.07 -10.48 -1.59
C LEU A 47 -1.83 -10.28 -0.71
N ALA A 48 -1.38 -9.04 -0.57
CA ALA A 48 -0.23 -8.73 0.28
C ALA A 48 -0.52 -8.98 1.76
N ASP A 49 -1.75 -8.75 2.21
CA ASP A 49 -2.14 -9.06 3.58
C ASP A 49 -2.19 -10.58 3.81
N ALA A 50 -2.75 -11.35 2.87
CA ALA A 50 -2.67 -12.82 2.92
C ALA A 50 -1.23 -13.35 2.91
N MET A 51 -0.33 -12.73 2.14
CA MET A 51 1.10 -13.09 2.16
C MET A 51 1.76 -12.78 3.51
N LYS A 52 1.43 -11.65 4.15
CA LYS A 52 1.94 -11.32 5.49
C LYS A 52 1.47 -12.31 6.54
N GLU A 53 0.21 -12.74 6.47
CA GLU A 53 -0.29 -13.76 7.39
C GLU A 53 0.52 -15.05 7.28
N ILE A 54 0.79 -15.53 6.05
CA ILE A 54 1.63 -16.72 5.81
C ILE A 54 3.04 -16.52 6.37
N ILE A 55 3.63 -15.33 6.18
CA ILE A 55 4.95 -15.02 6.74
C ILE A 55 4.92 -15.04 8.27
N SER A 56 3.82 -14.62 8.90
CA SER A 56 3.70 -14.60 10.36
C SER A 56 3.41 -15.97 11.00
N GLU A 57 3.00 -16.97 10.22
CA GLU A 57 2.68 -18.31 10.70
C GLU A 57 3.93 -19.08 11.17
N ASP A 58 5.08 -18.85 10.54
CA ASP A 58 6.34 -19.53 10.89
C ASP A 58 7.54 -18.62 10.60
N GLU A 59 8.54 -18.61 11.49
CA GLU A 59 9.73 -17.76 11.37
C GLU A 59 10.49 -18.00 10.05
N CYS A 60 10.51 -19.23 9.54
CA CYS A 60 11.22 -19.60 8.31
C CYS A 60 10.45 -19.23 7.02
N ASN A 61 9.17 -18.86 7.12
CA ASN A 61 8.37 -18.43 5.97
C ASN A 61 8.81 -17.05 5.45
N ASP A 62 9.59 -16.29 6.22
CA ASP A 62 10.26 -15.07 5.78
C ASP A 62 11.16 -15.31 4.54
N THR A 63 11.70 -16.52 4.40
CA THR A 63 12.53 -16.94 3.26
C THR A 63 11.74 -17.39 2.03
N TYR A 64 10.41 -17.35 2.07
CA TYR A 64 9.58 -17.80 0.96
C TYR A 64 9.72 -16.83 -0.23
N GLY A 65 10.47 -17.28 -1.24
CA GLY A 65 10.42 -16.67 -2.55
C GLY A 65 9.06 -16.89 -3.24
N ARG A 66 8.88 -16.27 -4.41
CA ARG A 66 7.63 -16.29 -5.18
C ARG A 66 6.96 -17.66 -5.30
N ILE A 67 7.71 -18.72 -5.59
CA ILE A 67 7.16 -20.07 -5.82
C ILE A 67 6.59 -20.67 -4.54
N ARG A 68 7.35 -20.61 -3.43
CA ARG A 68 6.89 -21.12 -2.13
C ARG A 68 5.70 -20.33 -1.60
N MET A 69 5.73 -19.01 -1.77
CA MET A 69 4.59 -18.16 -1.40
C MET A 69 3.35 -18.46 -2.23
N TYR A 70 3.48 -18.65 -3.55
CA TYR A 70 2.37 -19.03 -4.42
C TYR A 70 1.76 -20.38 -4.00
N GLN A 71 2.59 -21.38 -3.68
CA GLN A 71 2.11 -22.67 -3.18
C GLN A 71 1.38 -22.53 -1.85
N ALA A 72 1.93 -21.76 -0.91
CA ALA A 72 1.29 -21.51 0.39
C ALA A 72 -0.07 -20.79 0.24
N LEU A 73 -0.16 -19.80 -0.65
CA LEU A 73 -1.42 -19.11 -0.97
C LEU A 73 -2.46 -20.05 -1.56
N LEU A 74 -2.07 -20.96 -2.47
CA LEU A 74 -2.98 -21.96 -3.03
C LEU A 74 -3.48 -22.95 -1.97
N LEU A 75 -2.62 -23.33 -1.00
CA LEU A 75 -2.99 -24.22 0.09
C LEU A 75 -3.93 -23.55 1.10
N LYS A 76 -3.67 -22.28 1.43
CA LYS A 76 -4.47 -21.51 2.39
C LYS A 76 -5.82 -21.07 1.82
N GLN A 77 -5.88 -20.84 0.50
CA GLN A 77 -7.06 -20.39 -0.23
C GLN A 77 -7.80 -19.22 0.47
N PRO A 78 -7.11 -18.07 0.67
CA PRO A 78 -7.70 -16.92 1.34
C PRO A 78 -8.97 -16.44 0.63
N GLU A 79 -10.06 -16.31 1.40
CA GLU A 79 -11.38 -15.95 0.87
C GLU A 79 -11.35 -14.61 0.14
N GLY A 80 -11.89 -14.59 -1.09
CA GLY A 80 -11.99 -13.36 -1.89
C GLY A 80 -10.67 -12.85 -2.50
N VAL A 81 -9.54 -13.51 -2.25
CA VAL A 81 -8.24 -13.09 -2.78
C VAL A 81 -7.93 -13.80 -4.10
N HIS A 82 -7.88 -13.05 -5.19
CA HIS A 82 -7.42 -13.55 -6.48
C HIS A 82 -5.89 -13.64 -6.52
N ILE A 83 -5.35 -14.86 -6.70
CA ILE A 83 -3.91 -15.09 -6.84
C ILE A 83 -3.53 -14.97 -8.32
N PRO A 84 -2.77 -13.93 -8.73
CA PRO A 84 -2.37 -13.74 -10.12
C PRO A 84 -1.34 -14.78 -10.58
N SER A 85 -1.45 -15.21 -11.83
CA SER A 85 -0.48 -16.11 -12.50
C SER A 85 0.60 -15.37 -13.30
N GLU A 86 0.59 -14.04 -13.23
CA GLU A 86 1.48 -13.16 -13.99
C GLU A 86 2.95 -13.43 -13.60
N ARG A 87 3.82 -13.65 -14.60
CA ARG A 87 5.27 -13.68 -14.41
C ARG A 87 5.82 -12.29 -14.75
N THR A 88 6.32 -11.58 -13.75
CA THR A 88 7.22 -10.43 -13.93
C THR A 88 8.64 -10.91 -14.16
#